data_AF-A0A5P9CPI0-F1
#
_entry.id   AF-A0A5P9CPI0-F1
#
_cell.length_a   1.000
_cell.length_b   1.000
_cell.length_c   1.000
_cell.angle_alpha   90.00
_cell.angle_beta   90.00
_cell.angle_gamma   90.00
#
_symmetry.space_group_name_H-M   'P 1'
#
loop_
_entity.id
_entity.type
_entity.pdbx_description
1 polymer ?
#
loop_
_entity_poly.entity_id
_entity_poly.type
_entity_poly.pdbx_seq_one_letter_code
_entity_poly.pdbx_strand_id
1 'polypeptide(L)'
;MDEQAQSNNKLTLKLLVAVLAMFGFGFALVPLYDVMCDTLGINGKTNSEASIQPQGMVPDTSRVIRVEFMAHLNQGIPWEFKPEEQYLDVHPGQVIQTAFVAKNNSPTAIIGQAVPSVSPGLGASYFNKIECFCFNHQPLESLATAEMPLIFYIEPDIPDTIHTLTLSYTLYDITNKVPQSVEVARVEPSGNLIQQGAKP
;
A
#
# COMPACT_ATOMS: atom_id res chain seq x y z
N MET A 1 -1.00 68.53 4.88
CA MET A 1 -1.76 67.30 5.25
C MET A 1 -0.98 66.09 4.75
N ASP A 2 0.34 66.04 5.01
CA ASP A 2 1.26 65.19 4.21
C ASP A 2 2.04 64.19 5.05
N GLU A 3 2.03 64.32 6.38
CA GLU A 3 2.81 63.47 7.30
C GLU A 3 2.15 62.10 7.57
N GLN A 4 0.82 62.00 7.46
CA GLN A 4 0.08 60.75 7.68
C GLN A 4 0.21 59.74 6.51
N ALA A 5 0.39 60.21 5.27
CA ALA A 5 0.47 59.35 4.09
C ALA A 5 1.79 58.55 4.01
N GLN A 6 2.91 59.14 4.46
CA GLN A 6 4.20 58.45 4.48
C GLN A 6 4.28 57.34 5.55
N SER A 7 3.65 57.55 6.72
CA SER A 7 3.60 56.55 7.79
C SER A 7 2.78 55.31 7.37
N ASN A 8 1.63 55.52 6.74
CA ASN A 8 0.75 54.45 6.30
C ASN A 8 1.37 53.62 5.17
N ASN A 9 2.05 54.22 4.19
CA ASN A 9 2.73 53.45 3.15
C ASN A 9 3.88 52.58 3.69
N LYS A 10 4.61 53.06 4.70
CA LYS A 10 5.65 52.28 5.37
C LYS A 10 5.07 51.15 6.20
N LEU A 11 3.90 51.35 6.81
CA LEU A 11 3.15 50.31 7.53
C LEU A 11 2.60 49.24 6.57
N THR A 12 1.99 49.65 5.46
CA THR A 12 1.47 48.75 4.42
C THR A 12 2.58 47.91 3.81
N LEU A 13 3.76 48.50 3.51
CA LEU A 13 4.91 47.75 3.01
C LEU A 13 5.40 46.70 4.03
N LYS A 14 5.46 47.06 5.32
CA LYS A 14 5.83 46.12 6.39
C LYS A 14 4.83 44.97 6.51
N LEU A 15 3.53 45.24 6.43
CA LEU A 15 2.50 44.22 6.48
C LEU A 15 2.58 43.29 5.25
N LEU A 16 2.83 43.83 4.06
CA LEU A 16 2.95 43.03 2.84
C LEU A 16 4.20 42.13 2.86
N VAL A 17 5.34 42.63 3.36
CA VAL A 17 6.54 41.82 3.60
C VAL A 17 6.28 40.74 4.65
N ALA A 18 5.57 41.06 5.74
CA ALA A 18 5.22 40.07 6.77
C ALA A 18 4.33 38.95 6.23
N VAL A 19 3.35 39.28 5.38
CA VAL A 19 2.49 38.30 4.71
C VAL A 19 3.32 37.39 3.80
N LEU A 20 4.18 37.95 2.93
CA LEU A 20 5.05 37.15 2.07
C LEU A 20 6.01 36.25 2.87
N ALA A 21 6.53 36.74 4.01
CA ALA A 21 7.37 35.94 4.89
C ALA A 21 6.59 34.78 5.53
N MET A 22 5.35 34.99 5.98
CA MET A 22 4.50 33.92 6.54
C MET A 22 4.19 32.84 5.51
N PHE A 23 3.84 33.22 4.29
CA PHE A 23 3.58 32.27 3.20
C PHE A 23 4.86 31.54 2.76
N GLY A 24 5.99 32.25 2.67
CA GLY A 24 7.29 31.65 2.37
C GLY A 24 7.71 30.62 3.42
N PHE A 25 7.48 30.91 4.70
CA PHE A 25 7.76 29.98 5.79
C PHE A 25 6.85 28.74 5.74
N GLY A 26 5.56 28.91 5.45
CA GLY A 26 4.64 27.79 5.27
C GLY A 26 5.04 26.85 4.13
N PHE A 27 5.47 27.41 2.99
CA PHE A 27 5.95 26.62 1.85
C PHE A 27 7.29 25.93 2.14
N ALA A 28 8.20 26.59 2.86
CA ALA A 28 9.48 26.02 3.28
C ALA A 28 9.34 24.92 4.35
N LEU A 29 8.22 24.88 5.09
CA LEU A 29 7.97 23.83 6.08
C LEU A 29 7.84 22.45 5.43
N VAL A 30 7.24 22.35 4.24
CA VAL A 30 7.03 21.07 3.55
C VAL A 30 8.36 20.34 3.27
N PRO A 31 9.34 20.92 2.55
CA PRO A 31 10.63 20.26 2.32
C PRO A 31 11.46 20.09 3.60
N LEU A 32 11.28 20.96 4.61
CA LEU A 32 11.93 20.79 5.90
C LEU A 32 11.40 19.56 6.64
N TYR A 33 10.09 19.31 6.58
CA TYR A 33 9.49 18.08 7.09
C TYR A 33 10.04 16.86 6.36
N ASP A 34 10.18 16.90 5.04
CA ASP A 34 10.71 15.77 4.26
C ASP A 34 12.17 15.46 4.66
N VAL A 35 13.03 16.47 4.75
CA VAL A 35 14.44 16.29 5.18
C VAL A 35 14.53 15.79 6.62
N MET A 36 13.68 16.29 7.52
CA MET A 36 13.63 15.82 8.91
C MET A 36 13.12 14.37 8.98
N CYS A 37 12.15 14.00 8.15
CA CYS A 37 11.63 12.65 8.07
C CYS A 37 12.66 11.66 7.50
N ASP A 38 13.47 12.09 6.52
CA ASP A 38 14.55 11.29 5.94
C ASP A 38 15.73 11.13 6.91
N THR A 39 16.13 12.21 7.58
CA THR A 39 17.25 12.18 8.54
C THR A 39 16.92 11.45 9.84
N LEU A 40 15.66 11.47 10.28
CA LEU A 40 15.20 10.77 11.49
C LEU A 40 14.64 9.36 11.18
N GLY A 41 14.49 8.98 9.90
CA GLY A 41 14.02 7.65 9.50
C GLY A 41 12.59 7.31 9.93
N ILE A 42 11.76 8.31 10.25
CA ILE A 42 10.41 8.10 10.83
C ILE A 42 9.34 7.91 9.74
N ASN A 43 9.70 8.04 8.47
CA ASN A 43 8.79 7.89 7.34
C ASN A 43 8.68 6.41 6.95
N GLY A 44 8.08 5.60 7.82
CA GLY A 44 7.75 4.18 7.60
C GLY A 44 6.73 3.93 6.46
N LYS A 45 6.79 4.73 5.39
CA LYS A 45 6.08 4.48 4.13
C LYS A 45 6.81 3.35 3.43
N THR A 46 6.19 2.19 3.38
CA THR A 46 6.59 1.12 2.45
C THR A 46 6.58 1.69 1.03
N ASN A 47 7.58 1.37 0.22
CA ASN A 47 7.60 1.72 -1.20
C ASN A 47 6.26 1.30 -1.84
N SER A 48 5.52 2.27 -2.40
CA SER A 48 4.24 2.01 -3.08
C SER A 48 4.43 1.32 -4.45
N GLU A 49 5.68 1.08 -4.84
CA GLU A 49 6.07 0.49 -6.12
C GLU A 49 6.60 -0.93 -5.91
N ALA A 50 6.15 -1.85 -6.76
CA ALA A 50 6.65 -3.23 -6.79
C ALA A 50 8.16 -3.22 -7.06
N SER A 51 8.94 -3.71 -6.10
CA SER A 51 10.40 -3.87 -6.27
C SER A 51 10.69 -5.00 -7.28
N ILE A 52 11.57 -4.73 -8.25
CA ILE A 52 12.05 -5.75 -9.18
C ILE A 52 12.88 -6.76 -8.38
N GLN A 53 12.58 -8.05 -8.51
CA GLN A 53 13.28 -9.13 -7.83
C GLN A 53 14.81 -8.98 -8.00
N PRO A 54 15.58 -8.77 -6.91
CA PRO A 54 16.98 -8.42 -7.01
C PRO A 54 17.79 -9.62 -7.52
N GLN A 55 18.26 -9.54 -8.77
CA GLN A 55 19.19 -10.53 -9.30
C GLN A 55 20.54 -10.39 -8.58
N GLY A 56 20.93 -11.41 -7.80
CA GLY A 56 22.25 -11.47 -7.15
C GLY A 56 22.30 -11.08 -5.68
N MET A 57 21.16 -10.86 -5.01
CA MET A 57 21.14 -10.69 -3.55
C MET A 57 21.41 -12.03 -2.85
N VAL A 58 22.46 -12.09 -2.04
CA VAL A 58 22.80 -13.28 -1.24
C VAL A 58 22.14 -13.14 0.13
N PRO A 59 21.30 -14.10 0.55
CA PRO A 59 20.67 -14.05 1.86
C PRO A 59 21.70 -14.10 2.99
N ASP A 60 21.54 -13.26 4.01
CA ASP A 60 22.29 -13.34 5.25
C ASP A 60 21.73 -14.47 6.13
N THR A 61 22.36 -15.64 6.07
CA THR A 61 21.95 -16.83 6.85
C THR A 61 22.32 -16.73 8.34
N SER A 62 23.09 -15.72 8.75
CA SER A 62 23.51 -15.56 10.15
C SER A 62 22.41 -14.96 11.04
N ARG A 63 21.46 -14.25 10.43
CA ARG A 63 20.36 -13.56 11.11
C ARG A 63 19.02 -14.17 10.74
N VAL A 64 18.14 -14.29 11.72
CA VAL A 64 16.75 -14.71 11.52
C VAL A 64 15.85 -13.56 11.96
N ILE A 65 14.87 -13.22 11.12
CA ILE A 65 13.83 -12.25 11.41
C ILE A 65 12.49 -12.97 11.35
N ARG A 66 11.69 -12.80 12.40
CA ARG A 66 10.32 -13.29 12.42
C ARG A 66 9.41 -12.31 11.70
N VAL A 67 8.69 -12.79 10.69
CA VAL A 67 7.62 -12.04 10.03
C VAL A 67 6.29 -12.60 10.48
N GLU A 68 5.48 -11.78 11.12
CA GLU A 68 4.12 -12.12 11.55
C GLU A 68 3.11 -11.56 10.56
N PHE A 69 2.09 -12.35 10.23
CA PHE A 69 1.05 -11.96 9.29
C PHE A 69 -0.27 -11.76 10.01
N MET A 70 -0.87 -10.60 9.82
CA MET A 70 -2.16 -10.24 10.40
C MET A 70 -3.13 -9.82 9.32
N ALA A 71 -4.38 -10.25 9.49
CA ALA A 71 -5.49 -9.90 8.64
C ALA A 71 -6.59 -9.26 9.48
N HIS A 72 -7.04 -8.08 9.08
CA HIS A 72 -8.13 -7.34 9.69
C HIS A 72 -9.22 -7.07 8.65
N LEU A 73 -10.46 -7.16 9.09
CA LEU A 73 -11.63 -6.79 8.30
C LEU A 73 -12.14 -5.45 8.80
N ASN A 74 -12.36 -4.50 7.90
CA ASN A 74 -13.07 -3.28 8.26
C ASN A 74 -14.54 -3.60 8.56
N GLN A 75 -15.19 -2.78 9.37
CA GLN A 75 -16.59 -2.99 9.74
C GLN A 75 -17.49 -3.04 8.49
N GLY A 76 -18.23 -4.13 8.35
CA GLY A 76 -19.28 -4.27 7.33
C GLY A 76 -18.95 -5.12 6.10
N ILE A 77 -17.70 -5.58 5.92
CA ILE A 77 -17.38 -6.51 4.83
C ILE A 77 -17.68 -7.97 5.24
N PRO A 78 -18.60 -8.69 4.56
CA PRO A 78 -18.96 -10.07 4.88
C PRO A 78 -17.94 -11.08 4.31
N TRP A 79 -16.65 -10.81 4.48
CA TRP A 79 -15.57 -11.68 4.01
C TRP A 79 -14.93 -12.41 5.18
N GLU A 80 -14.38 -13.59 4.92
CA GLU A 80 -13.33 -14.19 5.74
C GLU A 80 -11.99 -13.83 5.09
N PHE A 81 -11.02 -13.36 5.87
CA PHE A 81 -9.70 -13.00 5.37
C PHE A 81 -8.65 -13.41 6.40
N LYS A 82 -7.71 -14.26 5.99
CA LYS A 82 -6.67 -14.80 6.88
C LYS A 82 -5.38 -15.06 6.12
N PRO A 83 -4.21 -14.95 6.78
CA PRO A 83 -2.98 -15.42 6.18
C PRO A 83 -2.98 -16.95 6.11
N GLU A 84 -2.24 -17.50 5.15
CA GLU A 84 -1.97 -18.94 5.06
C GLU A 84 -1.12 -19.40 6.26
N GLU A 85 -0.09 -18.62 6.59
CA GLU A 85 0.78 -18.85 7.74
C GLU A 85 0.73 -17.67 8.71
N GLN A 86 0.69 -17.92 10.02
CA GLN A 86 0.62 -16.83 11.01
C GLN A 86 1.97 -16.12 11.19
N TYR A 87 3.07 -16.85 11.01
CA TYR A 87 4.41 -16.30 11.07
C TYR A 87 5.37 -17.15 10.24
N LEU A 88 6.43 -16.52 9.75
CA LEU A 88 7.56 -17.15 9.07
C LEU A 88 8.87 -16.63 9.66
N ASP A 89 9.82 -17.52 9.91
CA ASP A 89 11.19 -17.15 10.27
C ASP A 89 12.02 -17.10 8.98
N VAL A 90 12.56 -15.92 8.65
CA VAL A 90 13.18 -15.65 7.35
C VAL A 90 14.56 -15.03 7.51
N HIS A 91 15.39 -15.16 6.48
CA HIS A 91 16.70 -14.52 6.44
C HIS A 91 16.64 -13.20 5.64
N PRO A 92 17.31 -12.12 6.09
CA PRO A 92 17.46 -10.92 5.27
C PRO A 92 18.06 -11.26 3.89
N GLY A 93 17.51 -10.69 2.83
CA GLY A 93 17.85 -10.96 1.43
C GLY A 93 17.22 -12.24 0.86
N GLN A 94 16.52 -13.04 1.65
CA GLN A 94 15.76 -14.20 1.18
C GLN A 94 14.42 -13.76 0.58
N VAL A 95 14.14 -14.20 -0.65
CA VAL A 95 12.83 -14.04 -1.26
C VAL A 95 11.88 -15.10 -0.71
N ILE A 96 10.73 -14.66 -0.23
CA ILE A 96 9.70 -15.49 0.39
C ILE A 96 8.42 -15.36 -0.41
N GLN A 97 7.74 -16.48 -0.59
CA GLN A 97 6.42 -16.56 -1.20
C GLN A 97 5.47 -17.21 -0.20
N THR A 98 4.33 -16.56 0.03
CA THR A 98 3.23 -17.04 0.86
C THR A 98 1.92 -16.51 0.27
N ALA A 99 0.78 -16.81 0.87
CA ALA A 99 -0.51 -16.27 0.44
C ALA A 99 -1.38 -15.83 1.61
N PHE A 100 -2.37 -15.00 1.28
CA PHE A 100 -3.55 -14.82 2.11
C PHE A 100 -4.76 -15.44 1.41
N VAL A 101 -5.70 -15.96 2.19
CA VAL A 101 -6.95 -16.52 1.69
C VAL A 101 -8.10 -15.58 2.02
N ALA A 102 -8.86 -15.20 1.00
CA ALA A 102 -10.08 -14.42 1.13
C ALA A 102 -11.29 -15.23 0.65
N LYS A 103 -12.40 -15.16 1.38
CA LYS A 103 -13.67 -15.78 1.01
C LYS A 103 -14.82 -14.81 1.18
N ASN A 104 -15.60 -14.60 0.13
CA ASN A 104 -16.82 -13.81 0.19
C ASN A 104 -17.96 -14.68 0.72
N ASN A 105 -18.51 -14.36 1.90
CA ASN A 105 -19.63 -15.11 2.47
C ASN A 105 -21.00 -14.49 2.12
N SER A 106 -21.04 -13.47 1.26
CA SER A 106 -22.28 -12.80 0.85
C SER A 106 -22.88 -13.41 -0.43
N PRO A 107 -24.19 -13.23 -0.64
CA PRO A 107 -24.89 -13.64 -1.86
C PRO A 107 -24.62 -12.73 -3.08
N THR A 108 -23.72 -11.74 -2.95
CA THR A 108 -23.43 -10.74 -3.98
C THR A 108 -21.93 -10.65 -4.24
N ALA A 109 -21.53 -10.28 -5.46
CA ALA A 109 -20.15 -9.92 -5.73
C ALA A 109 -19.77 -8.65 -4.97
N ILE A 110 -18.58 -8.63 -4.37
CA ILE A 110 -18.05 -7.49 -3.61
C ILE A 110 -16.66 -7.19 -4.14
N ILE A 111 -16.29 -5.92 -4.18
CA ILE A 111 -14.95 -5.47 -4.53
C ILE A 111 -14.21 -5.07 -3.26
N GLY A 112 -13.20 -5.87 -2.90
CA GLY A 112 -12.35 -5.62 -1.75
C GLY A 112 -11.08 -4.87 -2.11
N GLN A 113 -10.54 -4.09 -1.16
CA GLN A 113 -9.21 -3.52 -1.22
C GLN A 113 -8.45 -3.78 0.09
N ALA A 114 -7.30 -4.45 -0.01
CA ALA A 114 -6.45 -4.75 1.13
C ALA A 114 -5.37 -3.67 1.28
N VAL A 115 -5.45 -2.87 2.35
CA VAL A 115 -4.48 -1.82 2.65
C VAL A 115 -3.39 -2.38 3.57
N PRO A 116 -2.11 -2.38 3.15
CA PRO A 116 -1.00 -2.88 3.96
C PRO A 116 -0.54 -1.90 5.05
N SER A 117 0.03 -2.45 6.12
CA SER A 117 0.83 -1.76 7.13
C SER A 117 1.93 -2.68 7.67
N VAL A 118 3.12 -2.13 7.98
CA VAL A 118 4.24 -2.87 8.55
C VAL A 118 4.67 -2.23 9.87
N SER A 119 4.90 -3.05 10.89
CA SER A 119 5.35 -2.63 12.22
C SER A 119 6.58 -3.41 12.66
N PRO A 120 7.54 -2.81 13.41
CA PRO A 120 7.62 -1.38 13.73
C PRO A 120 7.89 -0.52 12.48
N GLY A 121 7.51 0.76 12.53
CA GLY A 121 7.65 1.66 11.38
C GLY A 121 9.09 1.79 10.86
N LEU A 122 10.09 1.69 11.74
CA LEU A 122 11.52 1.64 11.36
C LEU A 122 11.88 0.44 10.49
N GLY A 123 11.16 -0.68 10.63
CA GLY A 123 11.35 -1.88 9.83
C GLY A 123 10.60 -1.86 8.50
N ALA A 124 9.62 -0.96 8.35
CA ALA A 124 8.77 -0.90 7.17
C ALA A 124 9.54 -0.51 5.89
N SER A 125 10.58 0.32 6.00
CA SER A 125 11.43 0.72 4.87
C SER A 125 12.27 -0.43 4.31
N TYR A 126 12.53 -1.45 5.12
CA TYR A 126 13.33 -2.62 4.74
C TYR A 126 12.47 -3.78 4.24
N PHE A 127 11.14 -3.69 4.38
CA PHE A 127 10.21 -4.72 3.94
C PHE A 127 9.75 -4.42 2.50
N ASN A 128 10.33 -5.11 1.52
CA ASN A 128 10.03 -4.90 0.11
C ASN A 128 9.08 -5.97 -0.42
N LYS A 129 7.98 -5.50 -1.02
CA LYS A 129 6.97 -6.35 -1.67
C LYS A 129 7.29 -6.41 -3.16
N ILE A 130 7.45 -7.62 -3.68
CA ILE A 130 7.79 -7.86 -5.09
C ILE A 130 6.50 -7.95 -5.92
N GLU A 131 5.45 -8.61 -5.43
CA GLU A 131 4.18 -8.72 -6.16
C GLU A 131 3.04 -7.96 -5.50
N CYS A 132 2.39 -7.15 -6.33
CA CYS A 132 1.49 -6.09 -5.93
C CYS A 132 0.03 -6.43 -6.30
N PHE A 133 -0.55 -7.46 -5.69
CA PHE A 133 -2.01 -7.66 -5.71
C PHE A 133 -2.76 -6.69 -4.78
N CYS A 134 -2.03 -5.93 -3.96
CA CYS A 134 -2.60 -5.14 -2.87
C CYS A 134 -3.20 -3.79 -3.27
N PHE A 135 -2.99 -3.32 -4.50
CA PHE A 135 -3.51 -2.01 -4.93
C PHE A 135 -4.54 -2.07 -6.05
N ASN A 136 -4.83 -3.27 -6.55
CA ASN A 136 -5.86 -3.46 -7.55
C ASN A 136 -7.13 -3.92 -6.84
N HIS A 137 -8.23 -3.22 -7.09
CA HIS A 137 -9.57 -3.63 -6.69
C HIS A 137 -9.77 -5.12 -6.96
N GLN A 138 -10.01 -5.93 -5.93
CA GLN A 138 -10.18 -7.38 -6.05
C GLN A 138 -11.68 -7.71 -6.08
N PRO A 139 -12.29 -7.89 -7.26
CA PRO A 139 -13.65 -8.40 -7.34
C PRO A 139 -13.66 -9.85 -6.88
N LEU A 140 -14.50 -10.17 -5.91
CA LEU A 140 -14.74 -11.54 -5.47
C LEU A 140 -16.23 -11.86 -5.62
N GLU A 141 -16.49 -12.88 -6.43
CA GLU A 141 -17.84 -13.36 -6.70
C GLU A 141 -18.56 -13.84 -5.43
N SER A 142 -19.87 -13.98 -5.51
CA SER A 142 -20.67 -14.51 -4.40
C SER A 142 -20.18 -15.90 -4.00
N LEU A 143 -20.00 -16.13 -2.70
CA LEU A 143 -19.57 -17.41 -2.12
C LEU A 143 -18.20 -17.93 -2.62
N ALA A 144 -17.47 -17.12 -3.39
CA ALA A 144 -16.18 -17.49 -3.95
C ALA A 144 -15.05 -17.35 -2.93
N THR A 145 -14.00 -18.13 -3.15
CA THR A 145 -12.74 -18.05 -2.40
C THR A 145 -11.63 -17.71 -3.38
N ALA A 146 -10.73 -16.83 -2.98
CA ALA A 146 -9.55 -16.42 -3.72
C ALA A 146 -8.30 -16.55 -2.86
N GLU A 147 -7.25 -17.03 -3.48
CA GLU A 147 -5.90 -17.04 -2.94
C GLU A 147 -5.18 -15.79 -3.45
N MET A 148 -4.59 -15.03 -2.54
CA MET A 148 -3.94 -13.76 -2.81
C MET A 148 -2.45 -13.93 -2.52
N PRO A 149 -1.62 -14.21 -3.54
CA PRO A 149 -0.20 -14.46 -3.35
C PRO A 149 0.51 -13.19 -2.88
N LEU A 150 1.50 -13.39 -2.02
CA LEU A 150 2.40 -12.38 -1.49
C LEU A 150 3.84 -12.86 -1.68
N ILE A 151 4.60 -12.10 -2.47
CA ILE A 151 6.05 -12.29 -2.61
C ILE A 151 6.74 -11.08 -1.99
N PHE A 152 7.67 -11.32 -1.06
CA PHE A 152 8.39 -10.28 -0.37
C PHE A 152 9.83 -10.71 -0.04
N TYR A 153 10.64 -9.74 0.35
CA TYR A 153 11.94 -9.97 0.99
C TYR A 153 12.24 -8.83 1.97
N ILE A 154 13.20 -9.06 2.86
CA ILE A 154 13.70 -8.04 3.79
C ILE A 154 15.09 -7.63 3.32
N GLU A 155 15.38 -6.33 3.27
CA GLU A 155 16.72 -5.86 2.88
C GLU A 155 17.81 -6.32 3.89
N PRO A 156 19.01 -6.70 3.42
CA PRO A 156 20.10 -7.17 4.29
C PRO A 156 20.62 -6.12 5.29
N ASP A 157 20.43 -4.83 5.03
CA ASP A 157 20.91 -3.72 5.85
C ASP A 157 19.96 -3.35 7.01
N ILE A 158 18.89 -4.15 7.23
CA ILE A 158 17.96 -3.94 8.33
C ILE A 158 18.69 -3.91 9.68
N PRO A 159 18.41 -2.92 10.56
CA PRO A 159 19.11 -2.78 11.84
C PRO A 159 19.08 -4.05 12.70
N ASP A 160 20.17 -4.32 13.40
CA ASP A 160 20.32 -5.49 14.29
C ASP A 160 19.32 -5.49 15.45
N THR A 161 18.73 -4.34 15.79
CA THR A 161 17.73 -4.20 16.85
C THR A 161 16.35 -4.72 16.45
N ILE A 162 16.10 -4.98 15.17
CA ILE A 162 14.82 -5.45 14.65
C ILE A 162 14.90 -6.97 14.41
N HIS A 163 14.15 -7.71 15.23
CA HIS A 163 14.05 -9.17 15.14
C HIS A 163 12.68 -9.66 14.69
N THR A 164 11.66 -8.79 14.78
CA THR A 164 10.28 -9.11 14.42
C THR A 164 9.69 -7.99 13.58
N LEU A 165 9.07 -8.37 12.47
CA LEU A 165 8.25 -7.50 11.63
C LEU A 165 6.84 -8.06 11.59
N THR A 166 5.83 -7.21 11.69
CA THR A 166 4.43 -7.61 11.54
C THR A 166 3.88 -6.96 10.27
N LEU A 167 3.50 -7.77 9.30
CA LEU A 167 2.75 -7.34 8.12
C LEU A 167 1.25 -7.51 8.40
N SER A 168 0.56 -6.38 8.49
CA SER A 168 -0.88 -6.34 8.71
C SER A 168 -1.60 -5.84 7.46
N TYR A 169 -2.66 -6.53 7.06
CA TYR A 169 -3.58 -6.06 6.03
C TYR A 169 -4.94 -5.73 6.65
N THR A 170 -5.49 -4.56 6.29
CA THR A 170 -6.88 -4.23 6.59
C THR A 170 -7.69 -4.22 5.29
N LEU A 171 -8.73 -5.04 5.24
CA LEU A 171 -9.58 -5.21 4.08
C LEU A 171 -10.80 -4.27 4.16
N TYR A 172 -11.01 -3.50 3.10
CA TYR A 172 -12.13 -2.57 2.95
C TYR A 172 -13.05 -2.99 1.81
N ASP A 173 -14.36 -2.84 2.00
CA ASP A 173 -15.33 -2.89 0.92
C ASP A 173 -15.34 -1.54 0.19
N ILE A 174 -15.02 -1.57 -1.09
CA ILE A 174 -14.99 -0.40 -1.97
C ILE A 174 -15.98 -0.52 -3.13
N THR A 175 -16.90 -1.47 -3.08
CA THR A 175 -17.89 -1.74 -4.15
C THR A 175 -18.64 -0.47 -4.58
N ASN A 176 -18.98 0.40 -3.62
CA ASN A 176 -19.69 1.67 -3.88
C ASN A 176 -18.77 2.82 -4.37
N LYS A 177 -17.44 2.65 -4.31
CA LYS A 177 -16.44 3.67 -4.67
C LYS A 177 -15.79 3.43 -6.04
N VAL A 178 -15.94 2.23 -6.59
CA VAL A 178 -15.39 1.87 -7.90
C VAL A 178 -16.46 2.10 -9.00
N PRO A 179 -16.16 2.85 -10.08
CA PRO A 179 -17.04 2.95 -11.23
C PRO A 179 -17.32 1.56 -11.81
N GLN A 180 -18.58 1.29 -12.19
CA GLN A 180 -19.13 -0.01 -12.62
C GLN A 180 -18.51 -0.61 -13.91
N SER A 181 -17.33 -0.15 -14.36
CA SER A 181 -16.64 -0.63 -15.57
C SER A 181 -15.57 -1.69 -15.30
N VAL A 182 -15.39 -2.15 -14.05
CA VAL A 182 -14.57 -3.34 -13.77
C VAL A 182 -15.43 -4.56 -14.07
N GLU A 183 -15.42 -4.93 -15.35
CA GLU A 183 -16.10 -6.10 -15.88
C GLU A 183 -15.58 -7.35 -15.17
N VAL A 184 -16.37 -7.83 -14.22
CA VAL A 184 -16.15 -9.13 -13.58
C VAL A 184 -16.13 -10.16 -14.70
N ALA A 185 -14.99 -10.82 -14.89
CA ALA A 185 -14.77 -11.76 -15.97
C ALA A 185 -15.81 -12.89 -15.90
N ARG A 186 -16.93 -12.72 -16.62
CA ARG A 186 -17.87 -13.81 -16.87
C ARG A 186 -17.18 -14.78 -17.81
N VAL A 187 -16.79 -15.93 -17.28
CA VAL A 187 -16.57 -17.12 -18.10
C VAL A 187 -17.95 -17.54 -18.63
N GLU A 188 -18.28 -17.17 -19.86
CA GLU A 188 -19.43 -17.76 -20.54
C GLU A 188 -19.10 -19.20 -20.98
N PRO A 189 -19.95 -20.19 -20.64
CA PRO A 189 -19.79 -21.54 -21.15
C PRO A 189 -20.27 -21.55 -22.60
N SER A 190 -19.33 -21.63 -23.55
CA SER A 190 -19.66 -21.79 -24.97
C SER A 190 -20.26 -23.19 -25.23
N GLY A 191 -21.58 -23.28 -25.03
CA GLY A 191 -22.44 -24.35 -25.53
C GLY A 191 -22.85 -24.06 -26.97
N ASN A 192 -22.18 -24.74 -27.90
CA ASN A 192 -22.62 -25.31 -29.18
C ASN A 192 -23.81 -24.72 -29.99
N LEU A 193 -23.61 -24.72 -31.32
CA LEU A 193 -24.55 -24.97 -32.44
C LEU A 193 -24.91 -23.83 -33.43
N ILE A 194 -24.34 -23.96 -34.66
CA ILE A 194 -25.01 -24.08 -35.98
C ILE A 194 -24.44 -23.18 -37.10
N GLN A 195 -24.06 -23.89 -38.16
CA GLN A 195 -23.76 -23.47 -39.52
C GLN A 195 -24.62 -22.31 -40.07
N GLN A 196 -24.01 -21.37 -40.80
CA GLN A 196 -24.30 -20.96 -42.20
C GLN A 196 -23.01 -20.24 -42.67
N GLY A 197 -22.36 -20.44 -43.82
CA GLY A 197 -22.80 -20.89 -45.13
C GLY A 197 -22.54 -19.78 -46.16
N ALA A 198 -21.51 -19.98 -47.02
CA ALA A 198 -21.29 -19.37 -48.35
C ALA A 198 -20.90 -17.86 -48.43
N LYS A 199 -20.14 -17.32 -49.42
CA LYS A 199 -19.33 -17.66 -50.63
C LYS A 199 -19.15 -16.29 -51.38
N PRO A 200 -18.36 -16.06 -52.46
CA PRO A 200 -17.34 -16.83 -53.19
C PRO A 200 -15.89 -16.38 -53.02
#